data_AF-A0A947JZM0-F1
#
_entry.id   AF-A0A947JZM0-F1
#
_cell.length_a   1.000
_cell.length_b   1.000
_cell.length_c   1.000
_cell.angle_alpha   90.00
_cell.angle_beta   90.00
_cell.angle_gamma   90.00
#
_symmetry.space_group_name_H-M   'P 1'
#
loop_
_entity.id
_entity.type
_entity.pdbx_description
1 polymer ?
#
loop_
_entity_poly.entity_id
_entity_poly.type
_entity_poly.pdbx_seq_one_letter_code
_entity_poly.pdbx_strand_id
1 'polypeptide(L)' 'RIGIIEILQVSEEMQKIVAEGKNNDDKLVTAEFQRQGMLNMKQDGIVKALKGLTTIEEVFSATKN' A
#
# COMPACT_ATOMS: atom_id res chain seq x y z
N ARG A 1 18.56 7.71 1.51
CA ARG A 1 17.73 6.49 1.35
C ARG A 1 16.35 6.94 0.87
N ILE A 2 15.75 6.27 -0.11
CA ILE A 2 14.39 6.55 -0.58
C ILE A 2 13.41 5.65 0.17
N GLY A 3 12.28 6.19 0.62
CA GLY A 3 11.24 5.41 1.29
C GLY A 3 10.41 4.62 0.28
N ILE A 4 10.05 3.38 0.62
CA ILE A 4 8.99 2.61 -0.05
C ILE A 4 7.71 2.84 0.77
N ILE A 5 6.64 3.31 0.13
CA ILE A 5 5.44 3.77 0.85
C ILE A 5 4.15 3.31 0.17
N GLU A 6 3.14 3.11 1.01
CA GLU A 6 1.73 3.00 0.61
C GLU A 6 1.01 4.24 1.11
N ILE A 7 0.14 4.80 0.27
CA ILE A 7 -0.69 5.93 0.66
C ILE A 7 -2.12 5.44 0.56
N LEU A 8 -2.88 5.53 1.65
CA LEU A 8 -4.32 5.28 1.70
C LEU A 8 -5.06 6.57 1.99
N GLN A 9 -6.02 6.95 1.14
CA GLN A 9 -6.78 8.16 1.30
C GLN A 9 -7.93 7.86 2.26
N VAL A 10 -8.08 8.73 3.26
CA VAL A 10 -9.23 8.70 4.17
C VAL A 10 -10.44 9.24 3.43
N SER A 11 -10.96 8.44 2.50
CA SER A 11 -12.20 8.68 1.77
C SER A 11 -13.40 8.56 2.73
N GLU A 12 -14.57 9.06 2.32
CA GLU A 12 -15.81 8.85 3.08
C GLU A 12 -16.09 7.35 3.30
N GLU A 13 -15.77 6.51 2.32
CA GLU A 13 -15.94 5.07 2.43
C GLU A 13 -14.97 4.46 3.45
N MET A 14 -13.71 4.88 3.43
CA MET A 14 -12.73 4.47 4.43
C MET A 14 -13.14 4.93 5.84
N GLN A 15 -13.70 6.14 5.98
CA GLN A 15 -14.23 6.61 7.26
C GLN A 15 -15.36 5.72 7.78
N LYS A 16 -16.28 5.28 6.91
CA LYS A 16 -17.34 4.32 7.29
C LYS A 16 -16.75 2.98 7.70
N ILE A 17 -15.83 2.43 6.91
CA ILE A 17 -15.16 1.16 7.21
C ILE A 17 -14.51 1.19 8.60
N VAL A 18 -13.82 2.30 8.93
CA VAL A 18 -13.20 2.51 10.24
C VAL A 18 -14.24 2.71 11.34
N ALA A 19 -15.28 3.51 11.10
CA ALA A 19 -16.32 3.83 12.09
C ALA A 19 -17.21 2.61 12.44
N GLU A 20 -17.44 1.72 11.49
CA GLU A 20 -18.18 0.47 11.71
C GLU A 20 -17.44 -0.53 12.61
N GLY A 21 -16.20 -0.23 13.01
CA GLY A 21 -15.43 -1.08 13.92
C GLY A 21 -15.15 -2.46 13.34
N LYS A 22 -15.18 -2.60 12.01
CA LYS A 22 -14.80 -3.81 11.28
C LYS A 22 -13.29 -3.99 11.28
N ASN A 23 -12.68 -3.84 12.45
CA ASN A 23 -11.24 -3.85 12.74
C ASN A 23 -10.52 -5.16 12.33
N ASN A 24 -11.23 -6.12 11.72
CA ASN A 24 -10.71 -7.42 11.30
C ASN A 24 -11.19 -7.87 9.91
N ASP A 25 -11.95 -7.06 9.16
CA ASP A 25 -12.30 -7.45 7.79
C ASP A 25 -11.30 -6.83 6.81
N ASP A 26 -10.08 -7.40 6.81
CA ASP A 26 -8.99 -7.07 5.88
C ASP A 26 -9.48 -6.98 4.43
N LYS A 27 -10.55 -7.71 4.10
CA LYS A 27 -11.18 -7.70 2.78
C LYS A 27 -11.77 -6.35 2.41
N LEU A 28 -12.41 -5.63 3.34
CA LEU A 28 -13.03 -4.33 3.05
C LEU A 28 -11.96 -3.25 2.88
N VAL A 29 -10.95 -3.24 3.75
CA VAL A 29 -9.81 -2.32 3.63
C VAL A 29 -9.05 -2.61 2.32
N THR A 30 -8.81 -3.88 2.01
CA THR A 30 -8.17 -4.28 0.75
C THR A 30 -9.02 -3.89 -0.46
N ALA A 31 -10.34 -4.08 -0.41
CA ALA A 31 -11.23 -3.69 -1.49
C ALA A 31 -11.20 -2.18 -1.72
N GLU A 32 -11.23 -1.37 -0.66
CA GLU A 32 -11.11 0.09 -0.76
C GLU A 32 -9.73 0.51 -1.28
N PHE A 33 -8.66 -0.16 -0.85
CA PHE A 33 -7.30 0.06 -1.35
C PHE A 33 -7.21 -0.19 -2.87
N GLN A 34 -7.79 -1.29 -3.36
CA GLN A 34 -7.88 -1.60 -4.78
C GLN A 34 -8.77 -0.59 -5.52
N ARG A 35 -9.91 -0.20 -4.94
CA ARG A 35 -10.84 0.78 -5.54
C ARG A 35 -10.17 2.15 -5.72
N GLN A 36 -9.32 2.54 -4.79
CA GLN A 36 -8.52 3.78 -4.88
C GLN A 36 -7.33 3.67 -5.85
N GLY A 37 -7.09 2.50 -6.46
CA GLY A 37 -6.02 2.30 -7.44
C GLY A 37 -4.62 2.38 -6.83
N MET A 38 -4.48 2.01 -5.56
CA MET A 38 -3.28 2.23 -4.79
C MET A 38 -2.22 1.16 -5.05
N LEU A 39 -0.96 1.59 -4.98
CA LEU A 39 0.18 0.69 -5.05
C LEU A 39 0.52 0.21 -3.64
N ASN A 40 0.66 -1.10 -3.49
CA ASN A 40 1.27 -1.66 -2.29
C ASN A 40 2.79 -1.36 -2.25
N MET A 41 3.43 -1.57 -1.10
CA MET A 41 4.84 -1.27 -0.87
C MET A 41 5.72 -1.96 -1.91
N LYS A 42 5.44 -3.22 -2.21
CA LYS A 42 6.20 -3.99 -3.20
C LYS A 42 6.10 -3.38 -4.60
N GLN A 43 4.89 -2.99 -5.01
CA GLN A 43 4.65 -2.35 -6.30
C GLN A 43 5.34 -0.98 -6.40
N ASP A 44 5.23 -0.14 -5.36
CA ASP A 44 5.92 1.15 -5.29
C ASP A 44 7.45 0.98 -5.36
N GLY A 45 7.99 0.00 -4.61
CA GLY A 45 9.40 -0.37 -4.66
C GLY A 45 9.86 -0.80 -6.06
N ILE A 46 9.09 -1.65 -6.75
CA ILE A 46 9.37 -2.06 -8.12
C ILE A 46 9.39 -0.86 -9.07
N VAL A 47 8.42 0.05 -8.98
CA VAL A 47 8.38 1.28 -9.79
C VAL A 47 9.63 2.14 -9.54
N LYS A 48 10.08 2.25 -8.29
CA LYS A 48 11.30 2.98 -7.93
C LYS A 48 12.56 2.29 -8.45
N ALA A 49 12.62 0.97 -8.43
CA ALA A 49 13.73 0.21 -9.01
C ALA A 49 13.80 0.39 -10.54
N LEU A 50 12.66 0.35 -11.23
CA LEU A 50 12.59 0.62 -12.67
C LEU A 50 13.03 2.05 -13.03
N LYS A 51 12.86 3.01 -12.10
CA LYS A 51 13.35 4.39 -12.24
C LYS A 51 14.82 4.57 -11.84
N GLY A 52 15.52 3.50 -11.44
CA GLY A 52 16.92 3.55 -11.00
C GLY A 52 17.13 4.18 -9.62
N LEU A 53 16.10 4.25 -8.77
CA LEU A 53 16.16 4.89 -7.46
C LEU A 53 16.55 3.93 -6.32
N THR A 54 16.44 2.62 -6.54
CA THR A 54 16.78 1.52 -5.60
C THR A 54 17.03 0.24 -6.41
N THR A 55 17.46 -0.85 -5.79
CA THR A 55 17.61 -2.15 -6.45
C THR A 55 16.45 -3.09 -6.15
N ILE A 56 16.24 -4.08 -7.02
CA ILE A 56 15.21 -5.11 -6.83
C ILE A 56 15.48 -5.93 -5.55
N GLU A 57 16.75 -6.17 -5.22
CA GLU A 57 17.17 -6.85 -3.99
C GLU A 57 16.79 -6.05 -2.74
N GLU A 58 17.01 -4.73 -2.76
CA GLU A 58 16.61 -3.84 -1.67
C GLU A 58 15.09 -3.84 -1.49
N VAL A 59 14.32 -3.78 -2.60
CA VAL A 59 12.86 -3.83 -2.57
C VAL A 59 12.39 -5.13 -1.92
N PHE A 60 12.88 -6.28 -2.36
CA PHE A 60 12.49 -7.56 -1.77
C PHE A 60 12.92 -7.69 -0.31
N SER A 61 14.09 -7.16 0.07
CA SER A 61 14.51 -7.18 1.47
C SER A 61 13.63 -6.29 2.36
N ALA A 62 13.15 -5.16 1.83
CA ALA A 62 12.34 -4.19 2.58
C ALA A 62 10.85 -4.57 2.65
N THR A 63 10.35 -5.40 1.73
CA THR A 63 8.93 -5.80 1.66
C THR A 63 8.71 -7.28 1.96
N LYS A 64 9.63 -7.92 2.70
CA LYS A 64 9.44 -9.30 3.19
C LYS A 64 8.39 -9.28 4.31
N ASN A 65 7.21 -9.78 3.99
CA ASN A 65 6.22 -10.26 4.97
C ASN A 65 6.35 -11.77 5.10
#